data_AF-A0ABD0W7P6-F1
#
_entry.id   AF-A0ABD0W7P6-F1
#
_cell.length_a   1.000
_cell.length_b   1.000
_cell.length_c   1.000
_cell.angle_alpha   90.00
_cell.angle_beta   90.00
_cell.angle_gamma   90.00
#
_symmetry.space_group_name_H-M   'P 1'
#
loop_
_entity.id
_entity.type
_entity.pdbx_description
1 polymer ?
#
loop_
_entity_poly.entity_id
_entity_poly.type
_entity_poly.pdbx_seq_one_letter_code
_entity_poly.pdbx_strand_id
1 'polypeptide(L)'
;MRVLFLIPKNPPPTLEGAYSKPFKDFVEACLNKDPRFRPTAKELVKHKFITRYTKKTAYLSELIDRYRRWKSEGHGEESSSDDSDMDADGDDNQCPIWTFPTVRPSSMNKLQKGYTHTDTESADSVKRQPKSQCLSALVTPIFKELKERRRAAGGGVGAIEELENAFNLAEESCPGISDRLVTHMMERVCRFSLNGNTTPSSR
;
A
#
# COMPACT_ATOMS: atom_id res chain seq x y z
N MET A 1 20.34 4.57 -24.34
CA MET A 1 20.21 3.48 -23.34
C MET A 1 21.39 2.51 -23.42
N ARG A 2 22.37 2.58 -22.51
CA ARG A 2 23.57 1.72 -22.53
C ARG A 2 23.33 0.30 -21.95
N VAL A 3 22.33 0.15 -21.09
CA VAL A 3 22.05 -1.09 -20.35
C VAL A 3 21.62 -2.28 -21.23
N LEU A 4 20.89 -2.00 -22.33
CA LEU A 4 20.42 -3.02 -23.27
C LEU A 4 21.56 -3.79 -23.93
N PHE A 5 22.75 -3.17 -24.03
CA PHE A 5 23.93 -3.79 -24.63
C PHE A 5 24.86 -4.43 -23.59
N LEU A 6 24.85 -3.95 -22.34
CA LEU A 6 25.77 -4.41 -21.30
C LEU A 6 25.28 -5.71 -20.62
N ILE A 7 23.98 -5.84 -20.34
CA ILE A 7 23.44 -7.02 -19.63
C ILE A 7 23.64 -8.31 -20.43
N PRO A 8 23.40 -8.37 -21.75
CA PRO A 8 23.64 -9.59 -22.51
C PRO A 8 25.13 -9.94 -22.58
N LYS A 9 26.02 -8.93 -22.68
CA LYS A 9 27.47 -9.12 -22.90
C LYS A 9 28.25 -9.44 -21.63
N ASN A 10 27.96 -8.76 -20.53
CA ASN A 10 28.72 -8.90 -19.29
C ASN A 10 28.32 -10.18 -18.54
N PRO A 11 29.21 -10.82 -17.78
CA PRO A 11 28.82 -11.90 -16.88
C PRO A 11 27.75 -11.42 -15.88
N PRO A 12 26.96 -12.31 -15.29
CA PRO A 12 25.99 -11.91 -14.28
C PRO A 12 26.65 -11.16 -13.11
N PRO A 13 25.98 -10.14 -12.55
CA PRO A 13 26.51 -9.45 -11.39
C PRO A 13 26.59 -10.39 -10.19
N THR A 14 27.56 -10.16 -9.32
CA THR A 14 27.75 -10.90 -8.07
C THR A 14 27.68 -9.94 -6.88
N LEU A 15 27.34 -10.47 -5.71
CA LEU A 15 27.27 -9.68 -4.49
C LEU A 15 28.68 -9.51 -3.87
N GLU A 16 29.27 -8.34 -4.07
CA GLU A 16 30.59 -7.98 -3.53
C GLU A 16 30.50 -7.46 -2.09
N GLY A 17 31.62 -7.52 -1.34
CA GLY A 17 31.70 -7.02 0.04
C GLY A 17 31.51 -8.08 1.13
N ALA A 18 31.39 -7.61 2.38
CA ALA A 18 31.39 -8.42 3.60
C ALA A 18 30.01 -9.06 3.90
N TYR A 19 29.50 -9.83 2.95
CA TYR A 19 28.24 -10.57 3.08
C TYR A 19 28.48 -12.05 3.37
N SER A 20 27.49 -12.69 4.02
CA SER A 20 27.56 -14.12 4.32
C SER A 20 27.56 -14.95 3.03
N LYS A 21 28.31 -16.07 3.03
CA LYS A 21 28.36 -16.98 1.87
C LYS A 21 26.98 -17.42 1.39
N PRO A 22 26.04 -17.87 2.26
CA PRO A 22 24.69 -18.25 1.81
C PRO A 22 23.94 -17.11 1.11
N PHE A 23 24.20 -15.85 1.48
CA PHE A 23 23.57 -14.70 0.82
C PHE A 23 24.15 -14.45 -0.57
N LYS A 24 25.48 -14.55 -0.72
CA LYS A 24 26.14 -14.47 -2.04
C LYS A 24 25.64 -15.58 -2.97
N ASP A 25 25.57 -16.81 -2.46
CA ASP A 25 25.06 -17.98 -3.20
C ASP A 25 23.59 -17.77 -3.63
N PHE A 26 22.75 -17.15 -2.77
CA PHE A 26 21.36 -16.84 -3.09
C PHE A 26 21.23 -15.83 -4.23
N VAL A 27 22.04 -14.77 -4.21
CA VAL A 27 22.06 -13.74 -5.26
C VAL A 27 22.55 -14.32 -6.58
N GLU A 28 23.61 -15.14 -6.54
CA GLU A 28 24.15 -15.83 -7.72
C GLU A 28 23.10 -16.76 -8.36
N ALA A 29 22.37 -17.54 -7.55
CA ALA A 29 21.30 -18.40 -8.05
C ALA A 29 20.19 -17.61 -8.77
N CYS A 30 19.84 -16.42 -8.27
CA CYS A 30 18.87 -15.54 -8.91
C CYS A 30 19.38 -14.96 -10.25
N LEU A 31 20.68 -14.71 -10.34
CA LEU A 31 21.32 -13.99 -11.45
C LEU A 31 21.96 -14.96 -12.46
N ASN A 32 21.21 -15.93 -12.97
CA ASN A 32 21.69 -16.77 -14.08
C ASN A 32 21.30 -16.17 -15.44
N LYS A 33 22.18 -16.16 -16.45
CA LYS A 33 21.82 -15.69 -17.80
C LYS A 33 20.73 -16.54 -18.43
N ASP A 34 20.79 -17.86 -18.28
CA ASP A 34 19.76 -18.76 -18.77
C ASP A 34 18.60 -18.78 -17.77
N PRO A 35 17.38 -18.37 -18.18
CA PRO A 35 16.22 -18.38 -17.31
C PRO A 35 15.88 -19.78 -16.77
N ARG A 36 16.23 -20.86 -17.49
CA ARG A 36 15.92 -22.24 -17.10
C ARG A 36 16.75 -22.73 -15.92
N PHE A 37 17.93 -22.15 -15.72
CA PHE A 37 18.78 -22.45 -14.57
C PHE A 37 18.47 -21.59 -13.35
N ARG A 38 17.55 -20.62 -13.47
CA ARG A 38 17.08 -19.86 -12.31
C ARG A 38 16.06 -20.71 -11.54
N PRO A 39 16.25 -20.91 -10.23
CA PRO A 39 15.26 -21.57 -9.40
C PRO A 39 13.96 -20.75 -9.36
N THR A 40 12.85 -21.44 -9.26
CA THR A 40 11.53 -20.83 -9.07
C THR A 40 11.42 -20.17 -7.69
N ALA A 41 10.45 -19.27 -7.52
CA ALA A 41 10.18 -18.65 -6.21
C ALA A 41 9.93 -19.70 -5.10
N LYS A 42 9.26 -20.82 -5.45
CA LYS A 42 8.99 -21.93 -4.51
C LYS A 42 10.27 -22.63 -4.05
N GLU A 43 11.28 -22.70 -4.91
CA GLU A 43 12.59 -23.27 -4.59
C GLU A 43 13.46 -22.27 -3.82
N LEU A 44 13.45 -21.00 -4.20
CA LEU A 44 14.19 -19.93 -3.51
C LEU A 44 13.77 -19.76 -2.04
N VAL A 45 12.48 -19.91 -1.72
CA VAL A 45 11.99 -19.88 -0.33
C VAL A 45 12.64 -20.98 0.52
N LYS A 46 13.07 -22.09 -0.08
CA LYS A 46 13.76 -23.19 0.60
C LYS A 46 15.28 -23.02 0.64
N HIS A 47 15.84 -21.99 0.01
CA HIS A 47 17.27 -21.76 -0.03
C HIS A 47 17.85 -21.56 1.39
N LYS A 48 19.12 -21.95 1.59
CA LYS A 48 19.80 -21.89 2.91
C LYS A 48 19.80 -20.49 3.51
N PHE A 49 19.89 -19.46 2.68
CA PHE A 49 19.82 -18.06 3.14
C PHE A 49 18.46 -17.74 3.76
N ILE A 50 17.37 -18.09 3.07
CA ILE A 50 16.01 -17.81 3.53
C ILE A 50 15.68 -18.66 4.77
N THR A 51 15.88 -19.98 4.68
CA THR A 51 15.50 -20.91 5.74
C THR A 51 16.28 -20.71 7.04
N ARG A 52 17.55 -20.30 6.97
CA ARG A 52 18.41 -20.12 8.16
C ARG A 52 18.31 -18.74 8.78
N TYR A 53 18.11 -17.69 7.99
CA TYR A 53 18.26 -16.31 8.47
C TYR A 53 16.96 -15.50 8.49
N THR A 54 15.86 -15.98 7.90
CA THR A 54 14.58 -15.27 8.00
C THR A 54 13.97 -15.38 9.39
N LYS A 55 13.36 -14.28 9.81
CA LYS A 55 12.64 -14.15 11.08
C LYS A 55 11.18 -13.76 10.81
N LYS A 56 10.36 -13.69 11.86
CA LYS A 56 8.99 -13.17 11.76
C LYS A 56 8.99 -11.75 11.21
N THR A 57 7.99 -11.42 10.38
CA THR A 57 7.83 -10.08 9.80
C THR A 57 7.67 -8.98 10.85
N ALA A 58 7.24 -9.32 12.07
CA ALA A 58 7.17 -8.41 13.20
C ALA A 58 8.50 -7.68 13.49
N TYR A 59 9.67 -8.30 13.22
CA TYR A 59 10.96 -7.64 13.42
C TYR A 59 11.19 -6.45 12.47
N LEU A 60 10.45 -6.36 11.36
CA LEU A 60 10.55 -5.25 10.42
C LEU A 60 9.94 -3.95 10.97
N SER A 61 9.12 -4.01 12.03
CA SER A 61 8.57 -2.79 12.65
C SER A 61 9.68 -1.88 13.17
N GLU A 62 10.75 -2.45 13.72
CA GLU A 62 11.91 -1.68 14.20
C GLU A 62 12.60 -0.93 13.05
N LEU A 63 12.70 -1.57 11.87
CA LEU A 63 13.27 -0.93 10.68
C LEU A 63 12.37 0.20 10.18
N ILE A 64 11.05 0.01 10.21
CA ILE A 64 10.06 1.04 9.85
C ILE A 64 10.17 2.24 10.81
N ASP A 65 10.25 1.99 12.11
CA ASP A 65 10.35 3.06 13.11
C ASP A 65 11.69 3.80 13.03
N ARG A 66 12.79 3.08 12.74
CA ARG A 66 14.10 3.69 12.47
C ARG A 66 14.05 4.59 11.25
N TYR A 67 13.43 4.13 10.17
CA TYR A 67 13.25 4.94 8.96
C TYR A 67 12.40 6.19 9.22
N ARG A 68 11.33 6.07 10.01
CA ARG A 68 10.48 7.23 10.39
C ARG A 68 11.27 8.30 11.15
N ARG A 69 12.12 7.90 12.10
CA ARG A 69 12.99 8.83 12.84
C ARG A 69 13.99 9.52 11.93
N TRP A 70 14.71 8.72 11.13
CA TRP A 70 15.67 9.22 10.14
C TRP A 70 15.01 10.23 9.18
N LYS A 71 13.77 9.95 8.75
CA LYS A 71 13.00 10.88 7.91
C LYS A 71 12.59 12.16 8.65
N SER A 72 12.13 12.06 9.91
CA SER A 72 11.76 13.23 10.70
C SER A 72 12.94 14.13 11.08
N GLU A 73 14.17 13.58 11.05
CA GLU A 73 15.43 14.31 11.26
C GLU A 73 15.86 15.12 10.02
N GLY A 74 15.04 15.14 8.95
CA GLY A 74 15.27 15.98 7.76
C GLY A 74 16.11 15.33 6.66
N HIS A 75 16.57 14.09 6.86
CA HIS A 75 17.38 13.38 5.86
C HIS A 75 16.63 12.93 4.59
N GLY A 76 15.34 13.28 4.45
CA GLY A 76 14.50 12.90 3.32
C GLY A 76 14.33 13.95 2.22
N GLU A 77 14.85 15.18 2.40
CA GLU A 77 14.50 16.34 1.56
C GLU A 77 15.68 17.00 0.85
N GLU A 78 16.87 16.38 0.87
CA GLU A 78 18.09 16.89 0.21
C GLU A 78 18.72 15.88 -0.76
N SER A 79 17.90 15.35 -1.68
CA SER A 79 18.45 14.72 -2.88
C SER A 79 17.55 14.94 -4.09
N SER A 80 17.22 16.21 -4.32
CA SER A 80 16.87 16.72 -5.63
C SER A 80 18.11 17.40 -6.21
N SER A 81 19.11 16.61 -6.60
CA SER A 81 20.07 17.09 -7.60
C SER A 81 19.34 17.07 -8.95
N ASP A 82 18.48 18.07 -9.14
CA ASP A 82 17.91 18.41 -10.43
C ASP A 82 19.04 19.05 -11.25
N ASP A 83 19.79 18.20 -11.94
CA ASP A 83 20.75 18.60 -12.95
C ASP A 83 20.08 18.28 -14.30
N SER A 84 19.30 19.23 -14.80
CA SER A 84 19.01 19.45 -16.23
C SER A 84 18.16 20.71 -16.41
N ASP A 85 18.82 21.82 -16.75
CA ASP A 85 18.21 22.95 -17.45
C ASP A 85 17.39 22.43 -18.64
N MET A 86 16.07 22.61 -18.62
CA MET A 86 15.20 22.49 -19.79
C MET A 86 14.23 23.67 -19.77
N ASP A 87 14.37 24.51 -20.80
CA ASP A 87 13.62 25.72 -21.06
C ASP A 87 12.10 25.54 -21.04
N ALA A 88 11.43 26.64 -20.71
CA ALA A 88 9.98 26.82 -20.75
C ALA A 88 9.33 26.35 -22.06
N ASP A 89 8.26 25.55 -21.95
CA ASP A 89 6.93 25.81 -22.54
C ASP A 89 5.94 24.76 -22.02
N GLY A 90 4.65 25.07 -22.05
CA GLY A 90 3.63 24.39 -21.24
C GLY A 90 3.19 22.98 -21.63
N ASP A 91 2.31 22.48 -20.76
CA ASP A 91 1.41 21.34 -20.90
C ASP A 91 1.97 19.92 -20.61
N ASP A 92 1.06 19.15 -20.02
CA ASP A 92 1.05 17.71 -19.75
C ASP A 92 1.70 17.18 -18.46
N ASN A 93 0.79 16.76 -17.57
CA ASN A 93 0.99 16.32 -16.20
C ASN A 93 1.46 14.85 -16.11
N GLN A 94 2.44 14.47 -16.94
CA GLN A 94 2.78 13.08 -17.17
C GLN A 94 4.11 12.69 -16.50
N CYS A 95 4.05 12.42 -15.19
CA CYS A 95 5.08 11.59 -14.57
C CYS A 95 5.08 10.21 -15.27
N PRO A 96 6.19 9.74 -15.86
CA PRO A 96 6.18 8.49 -16.61
C PRO A 96 5.82 7.32 -15.70
N ILE A 97 4.63 6.77 -15.92
CA ILE A 97 4.08 5.64 -15.17
C ILE A 97 4.92 4.39 -15.44
N TRP A 98 5.56 3.86 -14.40
CA TRP A 98 6.35 2.63 -14.46
C TRP A 98 5.43 1.43 -14.74
N THR A 99 5.18 1.16 -16.01
CA THR A 99 4.33 0.07 -16.50
C THR A 99 5.22 -1.07 -16.98
N PHE A 100 5.11 -2.24 -16.36
CA PHE A 100 5.83 -3.45 -16.77
C PHE A 100 5.17 -4.06 -18.02
N PRO A 101 5.81 -4.03 -19.21
CA PRO A 101 5.20 -4.52 -20.46
C PRO A 101 5.06 -6.05 -20.51
N THR A 102 5.72 -6.76 -19.59
CA THR A 102 5.79 -8.23 -19.58
C THR A 102 4.53 -8.90 -19.02
N VAL A 103 3.65 -8.14 -18.35
CA VAL A 103 2.35 -8.66 -17.92
C VAL A 103 1.38 -8.59 -19.09
N ARG A 104 1.29 -9.68 -19.87
CA ARG A 104 0.18 -9.86 -20.80
C ARG A 104 -1.06 -10.17 -19.96
N PRO A 105 -2.15 -9.38 -20.00
CA PRO A 105 -3.44 -9.80 -19.46
C PRO A 105 -3.99 -10.91 -20.36
N SER A 106 -3.50 -12.14 -20.15
CA SER A 106 -3.97 -13.32 -20.88
C SER A 106 -5.18 -13.90 -20.15
N SER A 107 -6.36 -13.58 -20.69
CA SER A 107 -7.50 -14.48 -20.88
C SER A 107 -7.68 -15.61 -19.87
N MET A 108 -8.18 -15.29 -18.67
CA MET A 108 -8.83 -16.27 -17.80
C MET A 108 -10.30 -15.86 -17.60
N ASN A 109 -11.10 -15.95 -18.65
CA ASN A 109 -12.56 -15.83 -18.57
C ASN A 109 -13.22 -17.00 -19.31
N LYS A 110 -13.13 -18.19 -18.72
CA LYS A 110 -14.08 -19.30 -18.95
C LYS A 110 -14.19 -20.16 -17.70
N LEU A 111 -14.78 -19.61 -16.64
CA LEU A 111 -15.70 -20.36 -15.77
C LEU A 111 -16.53 -19.37 -14.93
N GLN A 112 -17.58 -18.82 -15.52
CA GLN A 112 -18.64 -18.14 -14.79
C GLN A 112 -19.91 -18.99 -14.95
N LYS A 113 -20.36 -19.59 -13.85
CA LYS A 113 -21.76 -20.00 -13.69
C LYS A 113 -22.25 -19.40 -12.38
N GLY A 114 -23.17 -18.43 -12.49
CA GLY A 114 -24.03 -18.01 -11.39
C GLY A 114 -24.04 -16.51 -11.12
N TYR A 115 -25.07 -15.87 -11.67
CA TYR A 115 -25.95 -14.90 -10.98
C TYR A 115 -25.76 -13.38 -11.23
N THR A 116 -26.65 -12.90 -12.12
CA THR A 116 -27.33 -11.59 -12.25
C THR A 116 -26.55 -10.30 -12.54
N HIS A 117 -26.72 -9.87 -13.79
CA HIS A 117 -26.64 -8.51 -14.34
C HIS A 117 -27.49 -7.47 -13.57
N THR A 118 -26.97 -6.25 -13.47
CA THR A 118 -27.57 -5.06 -14.10
C THR A 118 -26.44 -4.12 -14.53
N ASP A 119 -26.26 -3.98 -15.84
CA ASP A 119 -25.35 -3.01 -16.46
C ASP A 119 -26.05 -1.67 -16.71
N THR A 120 -25.32 -0.58 -16.55
CA THR A 120 -25.42 0.59 -17.44
C THR A 120 -24.02 1.17 -17.58
N GLU A 121 -23.43 0.95 -18.76
CA GLU A 121 -22.12 1.44 -19.19
C GLU A 121 -22.10 2.98 -19.28
N SER A 122 -21.00 3.62 -18.87
CA SER A 122 -20.18 4.48 -19.78
C SER A 122 -18.89 5.02 -19.13
N ALA A 123 -17.81 4.98 -19.94
CA ALA A 123 -16.60 5.80 -19.93
C ALA A 123 -15.50 5.58 -18.85
N ASP A 124 -14.40 5.03 -19.36
CA ASP A 124 -13.08 4.84 -18.75
C ASP A 124 -12.51 6.11 -18.10
N SER A 125 -12.32 6.07 -16.79
CA SER A 125 -11.46 7.00 -16.05
C SER A 125 -10.90 6.28 -14.83
N VAL A 126 -9.57 6.16 -14.79
CA VAL A 126 -8.70 5.76 -13.65
C VAL A 126 -9.41 4.89 -12.60
N LYS A 127 -9.16 3.56 -12.57
CA LYS A 127 -9.65 2.69 -11.48
C LYS A 127 -8.94 3.01 -10.15
N ARG A 128 -9.27 4.17 -9.58
CA ARG A 128 -9.22 4.45 -8.15
C ARG A 128 -10.00 3.31 -7.50
N GLN A 129 -9.36 2.58 -6.60
CA GLN A 129 -10.09 1.68 -5.71
C GLN A 129 -11.31 2.43 -5.16
N PRO A 130 -12.51 1.83 -5.15
CA PRO A 130 -13.69 2.51 -4.63
C PRO A 130 -13.40 2.92 -3.19
N LYS A 131 -13.54 4.23 -2.89
CA LYS A 131 -13.43 4.74 -1.52
C LYS A 131 -14.38 3.95 -0.63
N SER A 132 -14.01 3.79 0.64
CA SER A 132 -14.84 3.17 1.66
C SER A 132 -16.28 3.67 1.57
N GLN A 133 -17.25 2.75 1.51
CA GLN A 133 -18.67 3.09 1.36
C GLN A 133 -19.13 3.95 2.55
N CYS A 134 -18.60 3.67 3.74
CA CYS A 134 -18.92 4.40 4.96
C CYS A 134 -18.53 5.88 4.91
N LEU A 135 -17.56 6.28 4.08
CA LEU A 135 -17.15 7.68 4.00
C LEU A 135 -18.29 8.55 3.49
N SER A 136 -18.89 8.15 2.36
CA SER A 136 -20.02 8.86 1.78
C SER A 136 -21.33 8.64 2.55
N ALA A 137 -21.56 7.43 3.03
CA ALA A 137 -22.84 7.04 3.63
C ALA A 137 -22.99 7.48 5.10
N LEU A 138 -21.88 7.55 5.86
CA LEU A 138 -21.89 7.80 7.29
C LEU A 138 -21.01 8.98 7.68
N VAL A 139 -19.73 8.97 7.31
CA VAL A 139 -18.75 9.94 7.81
C VAL A 139 -19.08 11.35 7.32
N THR A 140 -19.14 11.60 6.02
CA THR A 140 -19.45 12.93 5.47
C THR A 140 -20.75 13.55 6.00
N PRO A 141 -21.92 12.85 6.03
CA PRO A 141 -23.13 13.44 6.59
C PRO A 141 -23.04 13.73 8.09
N ILE A 142 -22.40 12.87 8.88
CA ILE A 142 -22.19 13.10 10.33
C ILE A 142 -21.31 14.34 10.55
N PHE A 143 -20.21 14.47 9.83
CA PHE A 143 -19.33 15.64 9.93
C PHE A 143 -20.04 16.93 9.51
N LYS A 144 -20.89 16.87 8.47
CA LYS A 144 -21.73 18.01 8.06
C LYS A 144 -22.66 18.46 9.19
N GLU A 145 -23.39 17.53 9.80
CA GLU A 145 -24.31 17.82 10.91
C GLU A 145 -23.56 18.38 12.13
N LEU A 146 -22.42 17.76 12.50
CA LEU A 146 -21.60 18.23 13.63
C LEU A 146 -21.06 19.64 13.41
N LYS A 147 -20.65 19.99 12.18
CA LYS A 147 -20.20 21.34 11.83
C LYS A 147 -21.33 22.35 11.95
N GLU A 148 -22.51 22.03 11.43
CA GLU A 148 -23.68 22.91 11.49
C GLU A 148 -24.13 23.13 12.94
N ARG A 149 -24.20 22.07 13.74
CA ARG A 149 -24.58 22.13 15.15
C ARG A 149 -23.59 22.94 15.99
N ARG A 150 -22.29 22.82 15.71
CA ARG A 150 -21.26 23.61 16.41
C ARG A 150 -21.25 25.07 15.98
N ARG A 151 -21.45 25.36 14.68
CA ARG A 151 -21.60 26.73 14.17
C ARG A 151 -22.80 27.42 14.80
N ALA A 152 -23.94 26.74 14.92
CA ALA A 152 -25.14 27.26 15.58
C ALA A 152 -24.91 27.57 17.08
N ALA A 153 -24.01 26.84 17.74
CA ALA A 153 -23.59 27.09 19.11
C ALA A 153 -22.49 28.17 19.24
N GLY A 154 -22.11 28.85 18.15
CA GLY A 154 -21.05 29.87 18.14
C GLY A 154 -19.63 29.32 18.29
N GLY A 155 -19.44 28.01 18.12
CA GLY A 155 -18.14 27.34 18.28
C GLY A 155 -17.39 27.18 16.96
N GLY A 156 -16.05 27.27 17.01
CA GLY A 156 -15.18 27.02 15.86
C GLY A 156 -15.15 25.55 15.44
N VAL A 157 -15.22 25.30 14.13
CA VAL A 157 -15.27 23.95 13.52
C VAL A 157 -13.92 23.41 13.05
N GLY A 158 -12.83 24.14 13.22
CA GLY A 158 -11.50 23.76 12.68
C GLY A 158 -11.08 22.33 13.02
N ALA A 159 -11.20 21.92 14.29
CA ALA A 159 -10.89 20.54 14.68
C ALA A 159 -11.78 19.48 14.01
N ILE A 160 -13.04 19.80 13.68
CA ILE A 160 -13.94 18.89 12.96
C ILE A 160 -13.51 18.79 11.49
N GLU A 161 -13.11 19.90 10.88
CA GLU A 161 -12.63 19.96 9.50
C GLU A 161 -11.28 19.26 9.33
N GLU A 162 -10.35 19.45 10.27
CA GLU A 162 -9.08 18.72 10.31
C GLU A 162 -9.29 17.21 10.44
N LEU A 163 -10.22 16.79 11.29
CA LEU A 163 -10.55 15.38 11.46
C LEU A 163 -11.20 14.79 10.20
N GLU A 164 -12.12 15.51 9.56
CA GLU A 164 -12.72 15.09 8.26
C GLU A 164 -11.64 14.95 7.17
N ASN A 165 -10.68 15.88 7.14
CA ASN A 165 -9.54 15.80 6.23
C ASN A 165 -8.65 14.58 6.55
N ALA A 166 -8.41 14.29 7.83
CA ALA A 166 -7.63 13.12 8.24
C ALA A 166 -8.27 11.80 7.80
N PHE A 167 -9.60 11.67 7.84
CA PHE A 167 -10.30 10.51 7.28
C PHE A 167 -10.06 10.36 5.77
N ASN A 168 -10.13 11.46 5.02
CA ASN A 168 -9.87 11.45 3.58
C ASN A 168 -8.41 11.08 3.26
N LEU A 169 -7.44 11.66 3.97
CA LEU A 169 -6.02 11.37 3.78
C LEU A 169 -5.68 9.92 4.15
N ALA A 170 -6.29 9.39 5.21
CA ALA A 170 -6.13 7.98 5.60
C ALA A 170 -6.66 7.04 4.52
N GLU A 171 -7.81 7.37 3.92
CA GLU A 171 -8.41 6.59 2.83
C GLU A 171 -7.55 6.63 1.55
N GLU A 172 -6.99 7.79 1.22
CA GLU A 172 -6.08 7.93 0.08
C GLU A 172 -4.79 7.14 0.30
N SER A 173 -4.30 7.09 1.54
CA SER A 173 -3.14 6.30 1.92
C SER A 173 -3.42 4.79 1.95
N CYS A 174 -4.65 4.40 2.30
CA CYS A 174 -5.07 3.01 2.44
C CYS A 174 -6.58 2.85 2.14
N PRO A 175 -6.97 2.48 0.90
CA PRO A 175 -8.37 2.26 0.56
C PRO A 175 -9.04 1.19 1.43
N GLY A 176 -10.27 1.44 1.89
CA GLY A 176 -11.04 0.55 2.76
C GLY A 176 -10.74 0.70 4.26
N ILE A 177 -9.81 1.57 4.65
CA ILE A 177 -9.45 1.73 6.07
C ILE A 177 -10.61 2.29 6.89
N SER A 178 -11.40 3.20 6.32
CA SER A 178 -12.53 3.82 7.00
C SER A 178 -13.64 2.79 7.28
N ASP A 179 -13.93 1.89 6.32
CA ASP A 179 -14.89 0.80 6.51
C ASP A 179 -14.46 -0.14 7.66
N ARG A 180 -13.16 -0.46 7.74
CA ARG A 180 -12.62 -1.31 8.80
C ARG A 180 -12.72 -0.65 10.18
N LEU A 181 -12.45 0.66 10.26
CA LEU A 181 -12.59 1.41 11.50
C LEU A 181 -14.03 1.40 12.01
N VAL A 182 -15.00 1.70 11.12
CA VAL A 182 -16.42 1.70 11.47
C VAL A 182 -16.88 0.31 11.90
N THR A 183 -16.46 -0.73 11.19
CA THR A 183 -16.77 -2.13 11.54
C THR A 183 -16.28 -2.48 12.93
N HIS A 184 -15.00 -2.22 13.24
CA HIS A 184 -14.45 -2.50 14.56
C HIS A 184 -15.09 -1.68 15.68
N MET A 185 -15.49 -0.43 15.40
CA MET A 185 -16.23 0.40 16.34
C MET A 185 -17.58 -0.24 16.67
N MET A 186 -18.34 -0.66 15.66
CA MET A 186 -19.64 -1.33 15.85
C MET A 186 -19.50 -2.67 16.56
N GLU A 187 -18.52 -3.50 16.19
CA GLU A 187 -18.22 -4.76 16.88
C GLU A 187 -17.88 -4.53 18.36
N ARG A 188 -17.12 -3.48 18.66
CA ARG A 188 -16.75 -3.14 20.04
C ARG A 188 -17.99 -2.75 20.83
N VAL A 189 -18.82 -1.85 20.30
CA VAL A 189 -20.06 -1.40 20.97
C VAL A 189 -21.04 -2.56 21.15
N CYS A 190 -21.25 -3.39 20.12
CA CYS A 190 -22.14 -4.55 20.20
C CYS A 190 -21.67 -5.58 21.23
N ARG A 191 -20.36 -5.83 21.33
CA ARG A 191 -19.80 -6.72 22.38
C ARG A 191 -20.11 -6.24 23.79
N PHE A 192 -19.96 -4.95 24.07
CA PHE A 192 -20.30 -4.42 25.39
C PHE A 192 -21.80 -4.43 25.66
N SER A 193 -22.64 -4.28 24.64
CA SER A 193 -24.10 -4.32 24.77
C SER A 193 -24.63 -5.73 25.08
N LEU A 194 -24.03 -6.78 24.50
CA LEU A 194 -24.42 -8.18 24.77
C LEU A 194 -23.92 -8.70 26.12
N ASN A 195 -22.82 -8.17 26.64
CA ASN A 195 -22.24 -8.57 27.93
C ASN A 195 -22.86 -7.87 29.16
N GLY A 196 -23.83 -6.97 28.96
CA GLY A 196 -24.51 -6.23 30.05
C GLY A 196 -25.57 -7.03 30.82
N ASN A 197 -25.92 -8.25 30.42
CA ASN A 197 -27.04 -9.01 31.01
C ASN A 197 -26.65 -10.17 31.95
N THR A 198 -25.40 -10.26 32.42
CA THR A 198 -24.99 -11.31 33.37
C THR A 198 -24.35 -10.72 34.62
N THR A 199 -25.16 -10.17 35.52
CA THR A 199 -24.80 -10.13 36.95
C THR A 199 -25.34 -11.40 37.61
N PRO A 200 -24.51 -12.36 38.05
CA PRO A 200 -24.98 -13.36 39.00
C PRO A 200 -25.17 -12.64 40.34
N SER A 201 -26.41 -12.57 40.79
CA SER A 201 -26.75 -12.23 42.17
C SER A 201 -26.20 -13.34 43.06
N SER A 202 -25.04 -13.11 43.66
CA SER A 202 -24.51 -13.96 44.72
C SER A 202 -25.20 -13.57 46.02
N ARG A 203 -26.08 -14.46 46.46
CA ARG A 203 -26.69 -14.50 47.79
C ARG A 203 -25.76 -15.26 48.74
#